data_AF-K2ATT7-F1
#
_entry.id   AF-K2ATT7-F1
#
_cell.length_a   1.000
_cell.length_b   1.000
_cell.length_c   1.000
_cell.angle_alpha   90.00
_cell.angle_beta   90.00
_cell.angle_gamma   90.00
#
_symmetry.space_group_name_H-M   'P 1'
#
loop_
_entity.id
_entity.type
_entity.pdbx_description
1 polymer ?
#
loop_
_entity_poly.entity_id
_entity_poly.type
_entity_poly.pdbx_seq_one_letter_code
_entity_poly.pdbx_strand_id
1 'polypeptide(L)' 'MPDTPPSLSPQDALVAVMIAVSASDEQMRTPELVAIQRMVNHMPVFADYDADRIRVVAQTVFDLFEEEDG' A
#
# COMPACT_ATOMS: atom_id res chain seq x y z
N MET A 1 -19.00 -15.88 3.57
CA MET A 1 -17.63 -16.30 3.99
C MET A 1 -16.95 -15.05 4.49
N PRO A 2 -16.08 -15.07 5.51
CA PRO A 2 -15.49 -13.84 5.99
C PRO A 2 -14.59 -13.30 4.88
N ASP A 3 -14.87 -12.08 4.43
CA ASP A 3 -14.05 -11.31 3.48
C ASP A 3 -12.74 -10.92 4.16
N THR A 4 -11.89 -11.90 4.43
CA THR A 4 -10.52 -11.63 4.82
C THR A 4 -9.79 -11.39 3.51
N PRO A 5 -9.37 -10.14 3.20
CA PRO A 5 -8.49 -9.91 2.04
C PRO A 5 -7.30 -10.87 2.14
N PRO A 6 -6.70 -11.29 1.01
CA PRO A 6 -5.54 -12.19 1.02
C PRO A 6 -4.58 -11.71 2.10
N SER A 7 -4.27 -12.59 3.06
CA SER A 7 -3.60 -12.20 4.31
C SER A 7 -2.36 -11.38 3.97
N LEU A 8 -2.42 -10.07 4.19
CA LEU A 8 -1.32 -9.17 3.92
C LEU A 8 -0.12 -9.66 4.73
N SER A 9 1.04 -9.79 4.09
CA SER A 9 2.27 -9.96 4.86
C SER A 9 2.49 -8.72 5.74
N PRO A 10 3.31 -8.82 6.79
CA PRO A 10 3.67 -7.65 7.59
C PRO A 10 4.22 -6.50 6.73
N GLN A 11 5.00 -6.81 5.69
CA GLN A 11 5.51 -5.81 4.74
C GLN A 11 4.39 -5.20 3.88
N ASP A 12 3.47 -6.02 3.37
CA ASP A 12 2.33 -5.51 2.61
C ASP A 12 1.46 -4.58 3.47
N ALA A 13 1.26 -4.90 4.74
CA ALA A 13 0.49 -4.08 5.66
C ALA A 13 1.16 -2.71 5.89
N LEU A 14 2.49 -2.67 6.06
CA LEU A 14 3.22 -1.40 6.15
C LEU A 14 3.07 -0.59 4.87
N VAL A 15 3.19 -1.22 3.69
CA VAL A 15 3.00 -0.56 2.39
C VAL A 15 1.58 -0.04 2.25
N ALA A 16 0.58 -0.83 2.63
CA ALA A 16 -0.83 -0.44 2.61
C ALA A 16 -1.08 0.81 3.45
N VAL A 17 -0.54 0.86 4.67
CA VAL A 17 -0.66 2.05 5.55
C VAL A 17 0.01 3.28 4.91
N MET A 18 1.21 3.12 4.34
CA MET A 18 1.90 4.24 3.68
C MET A 18 1.10 4.78 2.49
N ILE A 19 0.48 3.90 1.70
CA ILE A 19 -0.38 4.24 0.56
C ILE A 19 -1.66 4.92 1.04
N ALA A 20 -2.37 4.32 2.00
CA ALA A 20 -3.63 4.84 2.55
C ALA A 20 -3.45 6.25 3.13
N VAL A 21 -2.38 6.48 3.89
CA VAL A 21 -2.05 7.81 4.45
C VAL A 21 -1.69 8.81 3.34
N SER A 22 -1.04 8.36 2.27
CA SER A 22 -0.69 9.25 1.15
C SER A 22 -1.88 9.57 0.24
N ALA A 23 -2.89 8.70 0.21
CA ALA A 23 -4.09 8.84 -0.59
C ALA A 23 -5.27 9.46 0.18
N SER A 24 -5.13 9.71 1.48
CA SER A 24 -6.23 10.22 2.33
C SER A 24 -6.76 11.59 1.91
N ASP A 25 -5.94 12.39 1.24
CA ASP A 25 -6.30 13.72 0.73
C ASP A 25 -6.86 13.63 -0.71
N GLU A 26 -7.50 12.50 -1.06
CA GLU A 26 -8.13 12.17 -2.35
C GLU A 26 -7.20 12.12 -3.58
N GLN A 27 -5.92 12.43 -3.42
CA GLN A 27 -4.95 12.41 -4.51
C GLN A 27 -3.59 11.88 -4.05
N MET A 28 -3.22 10.70 -4.53
CA MET A 28 -1.84 10.24 -4.45
C MET A 28 -1.00 10.97 -5.51
N ARG A 29 -0.03 11.77 -5.07
CA ARG A 29 0.88 12.51 -5.94
C ARG A 29 2.17 11.71 -6.16
N THR A 30 2.82 11.96 -7.29
CA THR A 30 4.10 11.33 -7.65
C THR A 30 5.17 11.41 -6.54
N PRO A 31 5.34 12.51 -5.81
CA PRO A 31 6.32 12.58 -4.71
C PRO A 31 6.05 11.58 -3.58
N GLU A 32 4.79 11.31 -3.23
CA GLU A 32 4.45 10.33 -2.19
C GLU A 32 4.80 8.92 -2.65
N LEU A 33 4.48 8.58 -3.90
CA LEU A 33 4.81 7.27 -4.48
C LEU A 33 6.33 7.05 -4.55
N VAL A 34 7.10 8.09 -4.89
CA VAL A 34 8.56 8.06 -4.85
C VAL A 34 9.09 7.90 -3.42
N ALA A 35 8.47 8.54 -2.42
CA ALA A 35 8.86 8.39 -1.02
C ALA A 35 8.61 6.96 -0.52
N ILE A 36 7.47 6.35 -0.86
CA ILE A 36 7.15 4.95 -0.55
C ILE A 36 8.20 4.03 -1.17
N GLN A 37 8.51 4.19 -2.45
CA GLN A 37 9.51 3.37 -3.12
C GLN A 37 10.90 3.51 -2.47
N ARG A 38 11.28 4.73 -2.05
CA ARG A 38 12.54 4.95 -1.31
C ARG A 38 12.55 4.23 0.04
N MET A 39 11.44 4.26 0.79
CA MET A 39 11.35 3.55 2.07
C MET A 39 11.48 2.05 1.89
N VAL A 40 10.76 1.47 0.92
CA VAL A 40 10.86 0.04 0.59
C VAL A 40 12.30 -0.32 0.17
N ASN A 41 12.94 0.50 -0.66
CA ASN A 41 14.29 0.21 -1.17
C ASN A 41 15.41 0.35 -0.13
N HIS A 42 15.19 1.08 0.98
CA HIS A 42 16.26 1.41 1.93
C HIS A 42 16.06 0.85 3.34
N MET A 43 14.85 0.46 3.72
CA MET A 43 14.61 -0.05 5.07
C MET A 43 14.86 -1.57 5.14
N PRO A 44 15.68 -2.05 6.09
CA PRO A 44 16.02 -3.49 6.21
C PRO A 44 14.82 -4.43 6.33
N VAL A 45 13.68 -3.95 6.85
CA VAL A 45 12.44 -4.74 6.98
C VAL A 45 11.90 -5.23 5.62
N PHE A 46 12.27 -4.56 4.53
CA PHE A 46 11.88 -4.88 3.17
C PHE A 46 12.99 -5.59 2.37
N ALA A 47 14.06 -6.08 3.02
CA ALA A 47 15.20 -6.68 2.31
C ALA A 47 14.80 -7.84 1.36
N ASP A 48 13.82 -8.64 1.75
CA ASP A 48 13.28 -9.76 0.96
C ASP A 48 11.90 -9.46 0.36
N TYR A 49 11.50 -8.18 0.33
CA TYR A 49 10.19 -7.78 -0.18
C TYR A 49 10.20 -7.70 -1.71
N ASP A 50 9.19 -8.30 -2.33
CA ASP A 50 8.94 -8.16 -3.77
C ASP A 50 8.32 -6.78 -4.06
N ALA A 51 9.10 -5.88 -4.65
CA ALA A 51 8.67 -4.52 -4.96
C ALA A 51 7.49 -4.47 -5.95
N ASP A 52 7.29 -5.48 -6.79
CA ASP A 52 6.15 -5.52 -7.72
C ASP A 52 4.81 -5.61 -6.96
N ARG A 53 4.84 -6.11 -5.71
CA ARG A 53 3.66 -6.17 -4.84
C ARG A 53 3.14 -4.81 -4.43
N ILE A 54 3.94 -3.74 -4.49
CA ILE A 54 3.47 -2.38 -4.20
C ILE A 54 2.25 -2.03 -5.05
N ARG A 55 2.25 -2.44 -6.33
CA ARG A 55 1.12 -2.19 -7.23
C ARG A 55 -0.15 -2.93 -6.82
N VAL A 56 0.00 -4.19 -6.39
CA VAL A 56 -1.13 -5.02 -5.94
C VAL A 56 -1.72 -4.47 -4.64
N VAL A 57 -0.86 -4.08 -3.70
CA VAL A 57 -1.27 -3.46 -2.43
C VAL A 57 -1.93 -2.10 -2.68
N ALA A 58 -1.40 -1.29 -3.59
CA ALA A 58 -2.01 -0.01 -3.97
C ALA A 58 -3.42 -0.19 -4.52
N GLN A 59 -3.62 -1.12 -5.45
CA GLN A 59 -4.94 -1.41 -6.00
C GLN A 59 -5.90 -1.85 -4.89
N THR A 60 -5.47 -2.76 -4.01
CA THR A 60 -6.29 -3.25 -2.89
C THR A 60 -6.73 -2.10 -1.97
N VAL A 61 -5.84 -1.15 -1.66
CA VAL A 61 -6.18 0.02 -0.83
C VAL A 61 -7.13 0.96 -1.55
N PHE A 62 -6.94 1.21 -2.85
CA PHE A 62 -7.85 2.05 -3.62
C PHE A 62 -9.23 1.43 -3.75
N ASP A 63 -9.33 0.12 -4.02
CA ASP A 63 -10.61 -0.61 -4.05
C ASP A 63 -11.35 -0.47 -2.71
N LEU A 64 -10.64 -0.56 -1.58
CA LEU A 64 -11.21 -0.36 -0.24
C LEU A 64 -11.68 1.07 0.03
N PHE A 65 -11.02 2.08 -0.55
CA PHE A 65 -11.43 3.49 -0.43
C PHE A 65 -12.62 3.80 -1.34
N GLU A 66 -12.75 3.14 -2.49
CA GLU A 66 -13.91 3.25 -3.37
C GLU A 66 -15.18 2.63 -2.75
N GLU A 67 -15.05 1.64 -1.87
CA GLU A 67 -16.18 1.02 -1.15
C GLU A 67 -16.82 1.91 -0.06
N GLU A 68 -16.24 3.07 0.30
CA GLU A 68 -16.81 3.97 1.32
C GLU A 68 -17.92 4.92 0.80
N ASP A 69 -18.12 5.04 -0.52
CA ASP A 69 -19.27 5.77 -1.10
C ASP A 69 -20.50 4.84 -1.22
N GLY A 70 -21.13 4.55 -0.07
CA GLY A 70 -22.42 3.86 0.05
C GLY A 70 -23.64 4.79 -0.07
#